data_AF-A0AAW3T4J9-F1
#
_entry.id   AF-A0AAW3T4J9-F1
#
_cell.length_a   1.000
_cell.length_b   1.000
_cell.length_c   1.000
_cell.angle_alpha   90.00
_cell.angle_beta   90.00
_cell.angle_gamma   90.00
#
_symmetry.space_group_name_H-M   'P 1'
#
loop_
_entity.id
_entity.type
_entity.pdbx_description
1 polymer ?
#
loop_
_entity_poly.entity_id
_entity_poly.type
_entity_poly.pdbx_seq_one_letter_code
_entity_poly.pdbx_strand_id
1 'polypeptide(L)'
;MRTRTAFSAAAFALVGALTVSGCSSARDLAGGLLHDDGGESRPCPSDDAEPGSTTVTPSAPAMLDPAVAREVRAALRAVRKLPGVQTATESTTNTPSTVPDATCASRLVTTNHFRSTFEVDMEPSATPSQAGAVPTAMAGELAWTGVDLTLTVPAGPGHIASVVHYDATFDQTIPPETSTAVAQGLATLAATPHVTGLEATIPTTMRVDYGSLVIGVDRDDQSVLDAVHAVIDTTAFRATTLHGSFGNGAKP
;
A
#
# COMPACT_ATOMS: atom_id res chain seq x y z
N MET A 1 -28.24 19.22 -44.62
CA MET A 1 -27.23 20.20 -45.08
C MET A 1 -26.00 20.13 -44.16
N ARG A 2 -24.91 19.57 -44.69
CA ARG A 2 -23.48 19.95 -44.53
C ARG A 2 -22.94 20.25 -43.12
N THR A 3 -22.27 19.29 -42.47
CA THR A 3 -20.78 19.11 -42.39
C THR A 3 -19.98 20.30 -41.84
N ARG A 4 -19.21 20.04 -40.77
CA ARG A 4 -17.76 20.34 -40.70
C ARG A 4 -17.06 19.59 -39.55
N THR A 5 -16.19 18.70 -39.99
CA THR A 5 -15.04 18.07 -39.32
C THR A 5 -13.97 19.10 -38.94
N ALA A 6 -13.21 18.84 -37.88
CA ALA A 6 -11.84 19.35 -37.74
C ALA A 6 -10.96 18.32 -36.99
N PHE A 7 -10.06 17.72 -37.77
CA PHE A 7 -8.87 17.00 -37.34
C PHE A 7 -7.83 17.98 -36.79
N SER A 8 -7.09 17.59 -35.75
CA SER A 8 -5.74 18.10 -35.52
C SER A 8 -4.83 16.96 -35.10
N ALA A 9 -4.01 16.53 -36.07
CA ALA A 9 -2.80 15.76 -35.86
C ALA A 9 -1.66 16.71 -35.49
N ALA A 10 -0.79 16.31 -34.57
CA ALA A 10 0.53 16.89 -34.40
C ALA A 10 1.52 15.75 -34.11
N ALA A 11 2.26 15.38 -35.15
CA ALA A 11 3.47 14.58 -35.07
C ALA A 11 4.65 15.54 -34.92
N PHE A 12 5.56 15.26 -33.98
CA PHE A 12 6.92 15.77 -33.99
C PHE A 12 7.87 14.64 -33.63
N ALA A 13 8.75 14.33 -34.57
CA ALA A 13 9.92 13.48 -34.40
C ALA A 13 11.16 14.37 -34.25
N LEU A 14 12.11 13.99 -33.39
CA LEU A 14 13.57 14.08 -33.60
C LEU A 14 14.28 13.41 -32.40
N VAL A 15 14.94 12.26 -32.59
CA VAL A 15 16.40 12.05 -32.78
C VAL A 15 17.27 12.49 -31.58
N GLY A 16 17.93 11.50 -30.97
CA GLY A 16 19.00 11.72 -30.00
C GLY A 16 19.57 10.40 -29.46
N ALA A 17 20.35 9.70 -30.27
CA ALA A 17 21.29 8.68 -29.79
C ALA A 17 22.54 9.37 -29.24
N LEU A 18 23.03 8.96 -28.06
CA LEU A 18 24.45 8.82 -27.73
C LEU A 18 24.63 8.19 -26.35
N THR A 19 25.72 7.45 -26.26
CA THR A 19 26.12 6.42 -25.32
C THR A 19 26.98 6.93 -24.15
N VAL A 20 27.14 6.05 -23.14
CA VAL A 20 28.25 5.91 -22.16
C VAL A 20 28.21 6.80 -20.91
N SER A 21 27.99 6.15 -19.76
CA SER A 21 28.84 6.34 -18.57
C SER A 21 28.85 5.04 -17.77
N GLY A 22 29.93 4.26 -17.93
CA GLY A 22 30.30 3.22 -17.00
C GLY A 22 31.20 3.79 -15.91
N CYS A 23 31.00 3.33 -14.67
CA CYS A 23 32.04 3.20 -13.65
C CYS A 23 31.92 1.74 -13.19
N SER A 24 32.67 0.79 -13.75
CA SER A 24 34.08 0.49 -13.46
C SER A 24 34.31 0.18 -11.98
N SER A 25 34.06 -1.06 -11.58
CA SER A 25 34.67 -1.67 -10.39
C SER A 25 35.62 -2.76 -10.87
N ALA A 26 36.87 -2.37 -11.10
CA ALA A 26 37.97 -3.28 -11.28
C ALA A 26 39.07 -2.89 -10.30
N ARG A 27 39.62 -3.93 -9.64
CA ARG A 27 40.88 -3.99 -8.87
C ARG A 27 40.77 -3.55 -7.41
N ASP A 28 41.28 -4.27 -6.41
CA ASP A 28 42.34 -5.27 -6.42
C ASP A 28 42.12 -6.41 -5.42
N LEU A 29 42.42 -7.62 -5.89
CA LEU A 29 42.91 -8.72 -5.07
C LEU A 29 44.37 -8.41 -4.73
N ALA A 30 44.66 -8.10 -3.48
CA ALA A 30 45.99 -8.24 -2.91
C ALA A 30 45.89 -9.18 -1.73
N GLY A 31 46.36 -10.42 -1.93
CA GLY A 31 46.60 -11.37 -0.86
C GLY A 31 47.78 -10.92 0.01
N GLY A 32 47.68 -11.22 1.30
CA GLY A 32 48.74 -11.00 2.27
C GLY A 32 48.44 -11.75 3.56
N LEU A 33 48.81 -13.03 3.59
CA LEU A 33 48.93 -13.85 4.80
C LEU A 33 50.00 -13.25 5.73
N LEU A 34 49.63 -12.87 6.96
CA LEU A 34 50.43 -12.97 8.19
C LEU A 34 49.43 -13.07 9.36
N HIS A 35 49.32 -14.23 10.00
CA HIS A 35 50.07 -14.65 11.20
C HIS A 35 49.55 -13.97 12.47
N ASP A 36 48.88 -14.81 13.27
CA ASP A 36 48.79 -14.85 14.73
C ASP A 36 49.28 -13.62 15.52
N ASP A 37 48.37 -12.98 16.25
CA ASP A 37 48.63 -12.50 17.60
C ASP A 37 47.30 -12.16 18.29
N GLY A 38 47.18 -12.54 19.56
CA GLY A 38 45.99 -12.38 20.41
C GLY A 38 45.59 -10.91 20.61
N GLY A 39 44.90 -10.36 19.63
CA GLY A 39 44.36 -9.00 19.66
C GLY A 39 43.12 -8.94 20.52
N GLU A 40 43.31 -8.52 21.77
CA GLU A 40 42.31 -7.91 22.65
C GLU A 40 41.20 -7.24 21.82
N SER A 41 39.97 -7.71 21.99
CA SER A 41 38.80 -7.03 21.44
C SER A 41 38.83 -5.60 21.96
N ARG A 42 39.25 -4.64 21.13
CA ARG A 42 39.21 -3.23 21.48
C ARG A 42 37.80 -2.94 22.00
N PRO A 43 37.64 -2.54 23.26
CA PRO A 43 36.33 -2.21 23.79
C PRO A 43 35.71 -1.15 22.88
N CYS A 44 34.41 -1.27 22.58
CA CYS A 44 33.71 -0.15 21.96
C CYS A 44 34.01 1.11 22.79
N PRO A 45 34.20 2.29 22.17
CA PRO A 45 34.31 3.54 22.93
C PRO A 45 33.16 3.58 23.93
N SER A 46 33.53 3.62 25.21
CA SER A 46 32.59 3.54 26.31
C SER A 46 31.82 4.87 26.32
N ASP A 47 30.50 4.81 26.15
CA ASP A 47 29.67 5.89 26.67
C ASP A 47 29.82 5.80 28.20
N ASP A 48 30.46 6.78 28.82
CA ASP A 48 30.85 6.80 30.23
C ASP A 48 29.72 6.30 31.15
N ALA A 49 29.83 5.06 31.63
CA ALA A 49 28.98 4.49 32.66
C ALA A 49 29.88 3.86 33.73
N GLU A 50 29.88 4.47 34.91
CA GLU A 50 30.58 3.97 36.10
C GLU A 50 30.24 2.49 36.40
N PRO A 51 31.17 1.72 36.98
CA PRO A 51 30.92 0.33 37.35
C PRO A 51 30.06 0.29 38.62
N GLY A 52 28.73 0.33 38.46
CA GLY A 52 27.77 0.19 39.54
C GLY A 52 26.45 -0.41 39.06
N SER A 53 26.16 -1.63 39.52
CA SER A 53 24.86 -2.32 39.44
C SER A 53 24.22 -2.46 38.05
N THR A 54 24.41 -3.62 37.43
CA THR A 54 23.56 -4.12 36.33
C THR A 54 22.19 -4.55 36.85
N THR A 55 21.44 -3.64 37.47
CA THR A 55 19.99 -3.76 37.48
C THR A 55 19.55 -3.41 36.06
N VAL A 56 19.39 -4.43 35.22
CA VAL A 56 18.77 -4.28 33.90
C VAL A 56 17.36 -3.75 34.15
N THR A 57 17.22 -2.43 34.13
CA THR A 57 15.91 -1.78 34.14
C THR A 57 15.25 -2.26 32.85
N PRO A 58 14.09 -2.93 32.89
CA PRO A 58 13.41 -3.33 31.67
C PRO A 58 13.20 -2.07 30.85
N SER A 59 13.82 -2.02 29.67
CA SER A 59 13.63 -0.92 28.74
C SER A 59 12.14 -0.79 28.47
N ALA A 60 11.60 0.43 28.58
CA ALA A 60 10.20 0.66 28.29
C ALA A 60 9.87 0.09 26.90
N PRO A 61 8.71 -0.57 26.71
CA PRO A 61 8.35 -1.09 25.41
C PRO A 61 8.42 0.03 24.39
N ALA A 62 9.06 -0.22 23.24
CA ALA A 62 9.16 0.78 22.19
C ALA A 62 7.75 1.21 21.75
N MET A 63 7.52 2.52 21.81
CA MET A 63 6.24 3.13 21.45
C MET A 63 6.37 3.84 20.12
N LEU A 64 5.27 3.89 19.37
CA LEU A 64 5.16 4.75 18.21
C LEU A 64 5.44 6.20 18.61
N ASP A 65 6.09 6.95 17.72
CA ASP A 65 6.37 8.36 17.95
C ASP A 65 5.09 9.11 18.38
N PRO A 66 5.11 9.93 19.44
CA PRO A 66 3.91 10.58 19.95
C PRO A 66 3.18 11.47 18.94
N ALA A 67 3.87 12.05 17.96
CA ALA A 67 3.24 12.82 16.88
C ALA A 67 2.53 11.90 15.90
N VAL A 68 3.19 10.85 15.42
CA VAL A 68 2.58 9.85 14.54
C VAL A 68 1.38 9.18 15.21
N ALA A 69 1.49 8.86 16.50
CA ALA A 69 0.39 8.31 17.27
C ALA A 69 -0.82 9.28 17.39
N ARG A 70 -0.59 10.60 17.36
CA ARG A 70 -1.67 11.61 17.32
C ARG A 70 -2.33 11.67 15.95
N GLU A 71 -1.56 11.60 14.88
CA GLU A 71 -2.03 11.56 13.49
C GLU A 71 -2.91 10.33 13.23
N VAL A 72 -2.43 9.12 13.59
CA VAL A 72 -3.21 7.87 13.50
C VAL A 72 -4.55 7.99 14.24
N ARG A 73 -4.54 8.55 15.46
CA ARG A 73 -5.77 8.81 16.22
C ARG A 73 -6.65 9.88 15.59
N ALA A 74 -6.09 10.87 14.91
CA ALA A 74 -6.84 11.91 14.20
C ALA A 74 -7.53 11.33 12.96
N ALA A 75 -6.80 10.57 12.16
CA ALA A 75 -7.31 9.83 11.01
C ALA A 75 -8.49 8.92 11.40
N LEU A 76 -8.34 8.11 12.46
CA LEU A 76 -9.41 7.24 12.94
C LEU A 76 -10.66 8.04 13.36
N ARG A 77 -10.49 9.18 14.03
CA ARG A 77 -11.61 10.07 14.40
C ARG A 77 -12.26 10.72 13.18
N ALA A 78 -11.47 11.08 12.16
CA ALA A 78 -11.98 11.65 10.93
C ALA A 78 -12.83 10.62 10.17
N VAL A 79 -12.30 9.41 9.98
CA VAL A 79 -13.01 8.30 9.32
C VAL A 79 -14.32 7.95 10.02
N ARG A 80 -14.32 7.83 11.36
CA ARG A 80 -15.54 7.54 12.13
C ARG A 80 -16.65 8.59 12.01
N LYS A 81 -16.33 9.81 11.59
CA LYS A 81 -17.31 10.88 11.37
C LYS A 81 -17.85 10.90 9.94
N LEU A 82 -17.27 10.12 9.03
CA LEU A 82 -17.71 10.11 7.64
C LEU A 82 -19.08 9.43 7.54
N PRO A 83 -19.97 9.97 6.70
CA PRO A 83 -21.27 9.34 6.46
C PRO A 83 -21.08 8.01 5.74
N GLY A 84 -21.88 7.01 6.10
CA GLY A 84 -21.83 5.67 5.54
C GLY A 84 -20.74 4.77 6.13
N VAL A 85 -19.91 5.24 7.07
CA VAL A 85 -19.00 4.37 7.85
C VAL A 85 -19.79 3.74 9.00
N GLN A 86 -19.83 2.41 9.05
CA GLN A 86 -20.47 1.66 10.14
C GLN A 86 -19.48 1.42 11.28
N THR A 87 -18.31 0.87 10.96
CA THR A 87 -17.24 0.58 11.92
C THR A 87 -15.90 1.02 11.35
N ALA A 88 -15.04 1.52 12.23
CA ALA A 88 -13.65 1.80 11.90
C ALA A 88 -12.77 1.50 13.12
N THR A 89 -11.82 0.61 12.94
CA THR A 89 -10.84 0.18 13.95
C THR A 89 -9.44 0.43 13.43
N GLU A 90 -8.49 0.48 14.35
CA GLU A 90 -7.08 0.62 14.04
C GLU A 90 -6.30 -0.28 14.98
N SER A 91 -5.24 -0.91 14.46
CA SER A 91 -4.27 -1.64 15.25
C SER A 91 -2.86 -1.28 14.81
N THR A 92 -1.99 -1.02 15.78
CA THR A 92 -0.57 -0.75 15.53
C THR A 92 0.26 -1.91 16.05
N THR A 93 1.17 -2.40 15.21
CA THR A 93 2.16 -3.44 15.54
C THR A 93 3.57 -2.87 15.51
N ASN A 94 4.49 -3.52 16.20
CA ASN A 94 5.93 -3.25 16.14
C ASN A 94 6.68 -4.56 15.97
N THR A 95 7.47 -4.66 14.91
CA THR A 95 8.30 -5.84 14.63
C THR A 95 9.77 -5.43 14.70
N PRO A 96 10.40 -5.39 15.88
CA PRO A 96 11.78 -4.93 16.01
C PRO A 96 12.78 -5.88 15.33
N SER A 97 13.82 -5.30 14.71
CA SER A 97 14.97 -6.04 14.16
C SER A 97 16.24 -5.63 14.88
N THR A 98 17.11 -6.59 15.22
CA THR A 98 18.38 -6.32 15.90
C THR A 98 19.54 -6.81 15.06
N VAL A 99 20.54 -5.94 14.85
CA VAL A 99 21.76 -6.25 14.11
C VAL A 99 22.99 -5.73 14.86
N PRO A 100 24.19 -6.32 14.67
CA PRO A 100 25.42 -5.74 15.17
C PRO A 100 25.64 -4.32 14.62
N ASP A 101 26.14 -3.43 15.46
CA ASP A 101 26.55 -2.08 15.06
C ASP A 101 27.69 -2.20 14.02
N ALA A 102 27.54 -1.49 12.89
CA ALA A 102 28.51 -1.52 11.80
C ALA A 102 29.91 -0.99 12.20
N THR A 103 29.97 -0.17 13.26
CA THR A 103 31.20 0.41 13.81
C THR A 103 31.71 -0.35 15.04
N CYS A 104 30.87 -1.13 15.72
CA CYS A 104 31.29 -2.01 16.82
C CYS A 104 30.43 -3.29 16.92
N ALA A 105 30.92 -4.40 16.38
CA ALA A 105 30.14 -5.65 16.29
C ALA A 105 29.70 -6.27 17.64
N SER A 106 30.30 -5.87 18.76
CA SER A 106 29.88 -6.28 20.11
C SER A 106 28.72 -5.45 20.68
N ARG A 107 28.36 -4.33 20.02
CA ARG A 107 27.18 -3.53 20.30
C ARG A 107 26.05 -3.99 19.38
N LEU A 108 24.86 -4.21 19.93
CA LEU A 108 23.65 -4.52 19.17
C LEU A 108 22.82 -3.25 18.99
N VAL A 109 22.33 -3.02 17.78
CA VAL A 109 21.41 -1.93 17.44
C VAL A 109 20.05 -2.54 17.11
N THR A 110 19.01 -2.09 17.82
CA THR A 110 17.62 -2.49 17.58
C THR A 110 16.88 -1.38 16.85
N THR A 111 16.33 -1.70 15.69
CA THR A 111 15.42 -0.83 14.92
C THR A 111 13.99 -1.31 15.10
N ASN A 112 13.07 -0.40 15.44
CA ASN A 112 11.64 -0.70 15.55
C ASN A 112 10.96 -0.45 14.21
N HIS A 113 10.07 -1.36 13.82
CA HIS A 113 9.31 -1.27 12.56
C HIS A 113 7.84 -1.24 12.89
N PHE A 114 7.28 -0.04 12.99
CA PHE A 114 5.87 0.16 13.29
C PHE A 114 5.01 0.09 12.02
N ARG A 115 3.84 -0.52 12.14
CA ARG A 115 2.80 -0.55 11.10
C ARG A 115 1.43 -0.36 11.75
N SER A 116 0.61 0.51 11.20
CA SER A 116 -0.79 0.70 11.58
C SER A 116 -1.71 0.17 10.50
N THR A 117 -2.69 -0.64 10.89
CA THR A 117 -3.70 -1.21 9.98
C THR A 117 -5.07 -0.71 10.38
N PHE A 118 -5.76 -0.08 9.42
CA PHE A 118 -7.14 0.36 9.56
C PHE A 118 -8.07 -0.66 8.93
N GLU A 119 -9.12 -1.05 9.64
CA GLU A 119 -10.23 -1.82 9.10
C GLU A 119 -11.47 -0.96 9.17
N VAL A 120 -12.10 -0.71 8.01
CA VAL A 120 -13.27 0.15 7.88
C VAL A 120 -14.37 -0.62 7.18
N ASP A 121 -15.49 -0.83 7.86
CA ASP A 121 -16.70 -1.36 7.24
C ASP A 121 -17.67 -0.23 6.98
N MET A 122 -18.14 -0.16 5.74
CA MET A 122 -19.18 0.76 5.31
C MET A 122 -20.57 0.17 5.58
N GLU A 123 -21.58 1.02 5.63
CA GLU A 123 -22.97 0.59 5.55
C GLU A 123 -23.24 -0.08 4.19
N PRO A 124 -24.14 -1.09 4.11
CA PRO A 124 -24.53 -1.70 2.83
C PRO A 124 -25.15 -0.74 1.81
N SER A 125 -25.63 0.41 2.28
CA SER A 125 -26.19 1.48 1.43
C SER A 125 -25.19 2.60 1.13
N ALA A 126 -23.92 2.45 1.53
CA ALA A 126 -22.91 3.48 1.30
C ALA A 126 -22.72 3.72 -0.20
N THR A 127 -22.77 4.99 -0.58
CA THR A 127 -22.53 5.42 -1.96
C THR A 127 -21.03 5.37 -2.29
N PRO A 128 -20.66 5.30 -3.57
CA PRO A 128 -19.27 5.38 -3.99
C PRO A 128 -18.54 6.63 -3.48
N SER A 129 -19.23 7.78 -3.42
CA SER A 129 -18.65 9.01 -2.87
C SER A 129 -18.34 8.93 -1.38
N GLN A 130 -19.14 8.18 -0.61
CA GLN A 130 -18.92 7.96 0.82
C GLN A 130 -17.75 6.99 1.05
N ALA A 131 -17.68 5.90 0.28
CA ALA A 131 -16.56 4.97 0.33
C ALA A 131 -15.24 5.64 -0.12
N GLY A 132 -15.26 6.42 -1.20
CA GLY A 132 -14.11 7.18 -1.69
C GLY A 132 -13.61 8.24 -0.71
N ALA A 133 -14.47 8.78 0.15
CA ALA A 133 -14.07 9.77 1.15
C ALA A 133 -13.13 9.21 2.23
N VAL A 134 -13.17 7.89 2.52
CA VAL A 134 -12.35 7.25 3.55
C VAL A 134 -10.84 7.39 3.29
N PRO A 135 -10.28 6.87 2.18
CA PRO A 135 -8.85 6.99 1.90
C PRO A 135 -8.40 8.45 1.76
N THR A 136 -9.25 9.33 1.21
CA THR A 136 -8.94 10.77 1.12
C THR A 136 -8.87 11.43 2.50
N ALA A 137 -9.81 11.11 3.41
CA ALA A 137 -9.78 11.65 4.78
C ALA A 137 -8.56 11.13 5.56
N MET A 138 -8.21 9.85 5.39
CA MET A 138 -7.00 9.28 5.99
C MET A 138 -5.73 9.96 5.47
N ALA A 139 -5.60 10.15 4.14
CA ALA A 139 -4.45 10.84 3.52
C ALA A 139 -4.35 12.34 3.90
N GLY A 140 -5.43 12.94 4.40
CA GLY A 140 -5.41 14.31 4.92
C GLY A 140 -4.82 14.43 6.33
N GLU A 141 -4.78 13.33 7.08
CA GLU A 141 -4.33 13.28 8.48
C GLU A 141 -3.02 12.51 8.67
N LEU A 142 -2.65 11.68 7.69
CA LEU A 142 -1.47 10.81 7.71
C LEU A 142 -0.46 11.27 6.67
N ALA A 143 0.84 11.17 7.01
CA ALA A 143 1.93 11.51 6.10
C ALA A 143 3.10 10.50 6.21
N TRP A 144 2.82 9.20 6.28
CA TRP A 144 3.85 8.17 6.39
C TRP A 144 3.44 6.80 5.80
N THR A 145 4.45 6.02 5.40
CA THR A 145 4.31 4.77 4.61
C THR A 145 3.93 3.54 5.42
N GLY A 146 3.90 3.62 6.75
CA GLY A 146 3.59 2.48 7.61
C GLY A 146 2.10 2.24 7.86
N VAL A 147 1.22 2.69 6.96
CA VAL A 147 -0.23 2.59 7.12
C VAL A 147 -0.88 1.81 6.00
N ASP A 148 -1.68 0.82 6.39
CA ASP A 148 -2.53 0.05 5.50
C ASP A 148 -4.01 0.29 5.85
N LEU A 149 -4.88 0.28 4.84
CA LEU A 149 -6.33 0.35 5.01
C LEU A 149 -7.00 -0.82 4.28
N THR A 150 -7.85 -1.55 5.00
CA THR A 150 -8.86 -2.44 4.41
C THR A 150 -10.21 -1.77 4.53
N LEU A 151 -10.84 -1.48 3.40
CA LEU A 151 -12.16 -0.88 3.31
C LEU A 151 -13.15 -1.88 2.70
N THR A 152 -14.18 -2.23 3.46
CA THR A 152 -15.22 -3.20 3.06
C THR A 152 -16.53 -2.46 2.82
N VAL A 153 -17.13 -2.68 1.64
CA VAL A 153 -18.56 -2.38 1.41
C VAL A 153 -19.31 -3.71 1.41
N PRO A 154 -20.15 -3.99 2.42
CA PRO A 154 -20.86 -5.26 2.51
C PRO A 154 -21.92 -5.38 1.41
N ALA A 155 -22.35 -6.61 1.12
CA ALA A 155 -23.40 -6.87 0.14
C ALA A 155 -24.70 -6.17 0.53
N GLY A 156 -25.42 -5.65 -0.45
CA GLY A 156 -26.69 -4.96 -0.28
C GLY A 156 -27.66 -5.24 -1.42
N PRO A 157 -28.81 -4.57 -1.46
CA PRO A 157 -29.76 -4.73 -2.55
C PRO A 157 -29.10 -4.43 -3.91
N GLY A 158 -29.05 -5.44 -4.77
CA GLY A 158 -28.57 -5.32 -6.15
C GLY A 158 -27.05 -5.28 -6.33
N HIS A 159 -26.25 -5.59 -5.30
CA HIS A 159 -24.79 -5.69 -5.42
C HIS A 159 -24.19 -6.64 -4.40
N ILE A 160 -23.09 -7.28 -4.77
CA ILE A 160 -22.30 -8.13 -3.86
C ILE A 160 -21.39 -7.29 -2.95
N ALA A 161 -20.74 -7.94 -1.98
CA ALA A 161 -19.72 -7.29 -1.17
C ALA A 161 -18.47 -6.96 -2.01
N SER A 162 -17.77 -5.90 -1.63
CA SER A 162 -16.47 -5.53 -2.20
C SER A 162 -15.48 -5.14 -1.12
N VAL A 163 -14.21 -5.46 -1.35
CA VAL A 163 -13.10 -5.11 -0.46
C VAL A 163 -12.06 -4.36 -1.28
N VAL A 164 -11.50 -3.30 -0.70
CA VAL A 164 -10.32 -2.62 -1.26
C VAL A 164 -9.26 -2.44 -0.19
N HIS A 165 -8.05 -2.84 -0.54
CA HIS A 165 -6.84 -2.67 0.25
C HIS A 165 -6.05 -1.48 -0.29
N TYR A 166 -5.62 -0.58 0.59
CA TYR A 166 -4.70 0.50 0.28
C TYR A 166 -3.42 0.26 1.08
N ASP A 167 -2.35 -0.12 0.39
CA ASP A 167 -1.11 -0.59 1.02
C ASP A 167 -0.02 0.47 0.95
N ALA A 168 0.44 0.94 2.11
CA ALA A 168 1.48 1.95 2.23
C ALA A 168 1.24 3.23 1.37
N THR A 169 -0.01 3.68 1.26
CA THR A 169 -0.43 4.76 0.34
C THR A 169 -0.53 6.15 0.98
N PHE A 170 -0.40 6.26 2.30
CA PHE A 170 -0.76 7.45 3.07
C PHE A 170 0.43 8.38 3.39
N ASP A 171 1.51 8.28 2.63
CA ASP A 171 2.62 9.25 2.62
C ASP A 171 2.45 10.35 1.56
N GLN A 172 1.32 10.33 0.85
CA GLN A 172 0.97 11.27 -0.20
C GLN A 172 -0.52 11.66 -0.11
N THR A 173 -0.88 12.73 -0.81
CA THR A 173 -2.28 13.13 -0.95
C THR A 173 -3.03 12.20 -1.90
N ILE A 174 -4.21 11.75 -1.49
CA ILE A 174 -5.14 10.99 -2.36
C ILE A 174 -6.28 11.92 -2.78
N PRO A 175 -6.32 12.39 -4.04
CA PRO A 175 -7.38 13.29 -4.49
C PRO A 175 -8.77 12.64 -4.39
N PRO A 176 -9.80 13.40 -3.95
CA PRO A 176 -11.17 12.87 -3.84
C PRO A 176 -11.70 12.25 -5.14
N GLU A 177 -11.33 12.81 -6.29
CA GLU A 177 -11.73 12.29 -7.61
C GLU A 177 -11.14 10.90 -7.89
N THR A 178 -9.91 10.65 -7.45
CA THR A 178 -9.22 9.38 -7.65
C THR A 178 -9.84 8.29 -6.79
N SER A 179 -9.99 8.53 -5.50
CA SER A 179 -10.60 7.58 -4.56
C SER A 179 -12.07 7.31 -4.88
N THR A 180 -12.82 8.34 -5.28
CA THR A 180 -14.21 8.19 -5.72
C THR A 180 -14.31 7.38 -7.02
N ALA A 181 -13.38 7.55 -7.97
CA ALA A 181 -13.38 6.78 -9.21
C ALA A 181 -13.12 5.28 -8.96
N VAL A 182 -12.21 4.94 -8.03
CA VAL A 182 -11.98 3.56 -7.58
C VAL A 182 -13.24 2.98 -6.96
N ALA A 183 -13.83 3.69 -5.98
CA ALA A 183 -15.07 3.25 -5.33
C ALA A 183 -16.24 3.10 -6.31
N GLN A 184 -16.36 3.99 -7.30
CA GLN A 184 -17.39 3.92 -8.34
C GLN A 184 -17.18 2.71 -9.25
N GLY A 185 -15.93 2.43 -9.63
CA GLY A 185 -15.60 1.24 -10.39
C GLY A 185 -16.00 -0.04 -9.64
N LEU A 186 -15.66 -0.13 -8.36
CA LEU A 186 -16.01 -1.29 -7.53
C LEU A 186 -17.52 -1.46 -7.38
N ALA A 187 -18.25 -0.38 -7.11
CA ALA A 187 -19.72 -0.43 -7.01
C ALA A 187 -20.38 -0.86 -8.32
N THR A 188 -19.86 -0.41 -9.46
CA THR A 188 -20.37 -0.80 -10.79
C THR A 188 -20.14 -2.29 -11.05
N LEU A 189 -18.95 -2.80 -10.73
CA LEU A 189 -18.62 -4.21 -10.85
C LEU A 189 -19.41 -5.08 -9.87
N ALA A 190 -19.58 -4.64 -8.63
CA ALA A 190 -20.34 -5.36 -7.62
C ALA A 190 -21.83 -5.52 -7.98
N ALA A 191 -22.38 -4.58 -8.76
CA ALA A 191 -23.75 -4.65 -9.29
C ALA A 191 -23.86 -5.41 -10.63
N THR A 192 -22.73 -5.86 -11.20
CA THR A 192 -22.71 -6.56 -12.50
C THR A 192 -23.21 -8.00 -12.32
N PRO A 193 -24.17 -8.47 -13.15
CA PRO A 193 -24.62 -9.86 -13.11
C PRO A 193 -23.46 -10.85 -13.20
N HIS A 194 -23.62 -12.02 -12.57
CA HIS A 194 -22.63 -13.10 -12.50
C HIS A 194 -21.37 -12.83 -11.66
N VAL A 195 -21.14 -11.59 -11.20
CA VAL A 195 -20.04 -11.30 -10.27
C VAL A 195 -20.39 -11.81 -8.86
N THR A 196 -19.48 -12.56 -8.25
CA THR A 196 -19.66 -13.24 -6.95
C THR A 196 -18.67 -12.82 -5.86
N GLY A 197 -17.55 -12.21 -6.26
CA GLY A 197 -16.57 -11.64 -5.33
C GLY A 197 -15.81 -10.49 -5.98
N LEU A 198 -15.43 -9.50 -5.18
CA LEU A 198 -14.69 -8.33 -5.66
C LEU A 198 -13.67 -7.87 -4.62
N GLU A 199 -12.40 -7.95 -4.98
CA GLU A 199 -11.29 -7.51 -4.15
C GLU A 199 -10.33 -6.68 -5.01
N ALA A 200 -9.90 -5.53 -4.50
CA ALA A 200 -8.91 -4.70 -5.14
C ALA A 200 -7.77 -4.34 -4.20
N THR A 201 -6.57 -4.18 -4.74
CA THR A 201 -5.38 -3.72 -4.02
C THR A 201 -4.82 -2.50 -4.71
N ILE A 202 -4.73 -1.39 -3.99
CA ILE A 202 -4.25 -0.11 -4.48
C ILE A 202 -2.87 0.13 -3.83
N PRO A 203 -1.78 0.00 -4.60
CA PRO A 203 -0.43 0.21 -4.06
C PRO A 203 -0.14 1.70 -3.85
N THR A 204 0.95 1.99 -3.13
CA THR A 204 1.46 3.35 -2.89
C THR A 204 1.54 4.25 -4.13
N THR A 205 1.74 3.70 -5.33
CA THR A 205 1.78 4.52 -6.56
C THR A 205 0.41 5.07 -6.97
N MET A 206 -0.67 4.63 -6.32
CA MET A 206 -2.08 4.86 -6.69
C MET A 206 -2.40 4.44 -8.13
N ARG A 207 -1.45 3.77 -8.78
CA ARG A 207 -1.66 3.15 -10.06
C ARG A 207 -2.33 1.82 -9.80
N VAL A 208 -3.56 1.73 -10.28
CA VAL A 208 -4.25 0.46 -10.38
C VAL A 208 -3.58 -0.31 -11.52
N ASP A 209 -2.48 -0.99 -11.21
CA ASP A 209 -1.62 -1.70 -12.14
C ASP A 209 -1.93 -3.22 -12.12
N TYR A 210 -1.17 -4.00 -12.89
CA TYR A 210 -1.20 -5.47 -13.00
C TYR A 210 -1.55 -6.18 -11.67
N GLY A 211 -2.62 -6.99 -11.64
CA GLY A 211 -3.00 -7.81 -10.47
C GLY A 211 -3.73 -7.09 -9.35
N SER A 212 -4.06 -5.81 -9.52
CA SER A 212 -4.75 -4.98 -8.51
C SER A 212 -6.25 -5.27 -8.35
N LEU A 213 -6.82 -6.20 -9.10
CA LEU A 213 -8.25 -6.49 -9.12
C LEU A 213 -8.51 -7.99 -9.31
N VAL A 214 -9.24 -8.58 -8.36
CA VAL A 214 -9.72 -9.95 -8.38
C VAL A 214 -11.24 -9.94 -8.44
N ILE A 215 -11.80 -10.65 -9.43
CA ILE A 215 -13.25 -10.72 -9.67
C ILE A 215 -13.67 -12.18 -9.71
N GLY A 216 -14.44 -12.60 -8.71
CA GLY A 216 -15.15 -13.88 -8.76
C GLY A 216 -16.34 -13.79 -9.70
N VAL A 217 -16.55 -14.83 -10.50
CA VAL A 217 -17.76 -15.01 -11.33
C VAL A 217 -18.39 -16.37 -11.04
N ASP A 218 -19.71 -16.49 -11.22
CA ASP A 218 -20.42 -17.75 -11.02
C ASP A 218 -20.29 -18.74 -12.20
N ARG A 219 -19.83 -18.24 -13.36
CA ARG A 219 -19.63 -18.96 -14.62
C ARG A 219 -18.46 -18.37 -15.39
N ASP A 220 -17.70 -19.23 -16.07
CA ASP A 220 -16.54 -18.90 -16.89
C ASP A 220 -16.84 -18.88 -18.39
N ASP A 221 -18.12 -18.85 -18.76
CA ASP A 221 -18.55 -18.72 -20.16
C ASP A 221 -18.05 -17.39 -20.75
N GLN A 222 -17.52 -17.42 -21.97
CA GLN A 222 -16.90 -16.25 -22.62
C GLN A 222 -17.83 -15.02 -22.67
N SER A 223 -19.14 -15.21 -22.83
CA SER A 223 -20.10 -14.11 -22.83
C SER A 223 -20.22 -13.38 -21.49
N VAL A 224 -20.05 -14.08 -20.38
CA VAL A 224 -20.01 -13.49 -19.03
C VAL A 224 -18.71 -12.71 -18.86
N LEU A 225 -17.58 -13.32 -19.24
CA LEU A 225 -16.27 -12.67 -19.17
C LEU A 225 -16.21 -11.40 -20.04
N ASP A 226 -16.74 -11.46 -21.26
CA ASP A 226 -16.83 -10.31 -22.17
C ASP A 226 -17.70 -9.19 -21.59
N ALA A 227 -18.82 -9.54 -20.95
CA ALA A 227 -19.69 -8.57 -20.30
C ALA A 227 -19.01 -7.89 -19.12
N VAL A 228 -18.29 -8.65 -18.28
CA VAL A 228 -17.53 -8.10 -17.14
C VAL A 228 -16.37 -7.22 -17.64
N HIS A 229 -15.63 -7.65 -18.66
CA HIS A 229 -14.59 -6.85 -19.29
C HIS A 229 -15.12 -5.53 -19.86
N ALA A 230 -16.27 -5.58 -20.54
CA ALA A 230 -16.90 -4.37 -21.07
C ALA A 230 -17.27 -3.37 -19.96
N VAL A 231 -17.66 -3.84 -18.76
CA VAL A 231 -17.86 -2.97 -17.60
C VAL A 231 -16.53 -2.38 -17.15
N ILE A 232 -15.48 -3.19 -16.98
CA ILE A 232 -14.15 -2.76 -16.53
C ILE A 232 -13.61 -1.62 -17.39
N ASP A 233 -13.76 -1.71 -18.71
CA ASP A 233 -13.32 -0.69 -19.68
C ASP A 233 -13.95 0.70 -19.47
N THR A 234 -15.10 0.76 -18.78
CA THR A 234 -15.79 2.01 -18.45
C THR A 234 -15.39 2.60 -17.09
N THR A 235 -14.59 1.89 -16.29
CA THR A 235 -14.25 2.26 -14.92
C THR A 235 -12.82 2.80 -14.77
N ALA A 236 -12.44 3.17 -13.53
CA ALA A 236 -11.07 3.46 -13.17
C ALA A 236 -10.11 2.28 -13.42
N PHE A 237 -10.63 1.06 -13.52
CA PHE A 237 -9.87 -0.18 -13.72
C PHE A 237 -9.54 -0.47 -15.19
N ARG A 238 -9.96 0.34 -16.16
CA ARG A 238 -9.76 0.08 -17.60
C ARG A 238 -8.31 -0.18 -18.03
N ALA A 239 -7.34 0.36 -17.28
CA ALA A 239 -5.91 0.19 -17.57
C ALA A 239 -5.29 -0.99 -16.82
N THR A 240 -6.06 -1.69 -15.98
CA THR A 240 -5.61 -2.89 -15.29
C THR A 240 -5.52 -4.05 -16.27
N THR A 241 -4.38 -4.75 -16.27
CA THR A 241 -4.28 -6.04 -16.96
C THR A 241 -4.83 -7.11 -16.01
N LEU A 242 -5.95 -7.72 -16.37
CA LEU A 242 -6.57 -8.78 -15.58
C LEU A 242 -5.71 -10.04 -15.64
N HIS A 243 -5.19 -10.49 -14.51
CA HIS A 243 -4.58 -11.80 -14.39
C HIS A 243 -5.22 -12.58 -13.25
N GLY A 244 -5.96 -13.63 -13.64
CA GLY A 244 -6.44 -14.76 -12.84
C GLY A 244 -6.73 -14.48 -11.36
N SER A 245 -7.97 -14.42 -10.92
CA SER A 245 -8.92 -15.49 -11.13
C SER A 245 -10.33 -14.96 -11.36
N PHE A 246 -10.87 -15.15 -12.57
CA PHE A 246 -12.27 -15.55 -12.69
C PHE A 246 -12.36 -16.96 -12.08
N GLY A 247 -12.36 -17.02 -10.74
CA GLY A 247 -12.28 -18.26 -9.99
C GLY A 247 -13.59 -18.49 -9.29
N ASN A 248 -14.08 -19.73 -9.32
CA ASN A 248 -15.23 -20.22 -8.56
C ASN A 248 -14.95 -20.28 -7.03
N GLY A 249 -14.17 -19.34 -6.48
CA GLY A 249 -13.72 -19.35 -5.09
C GLY A 249 -12.58 -20.32 -4.76
N ALA A 250 -11.94 -20.94 -5.76
CA ALA A 250 -10.73 -21.73 -5.55
C ALA A 250 -9.49 -20.87 -5.83
N LYS A 251 -8.70 -20.56 -4.80
CA LYS A 251 -7.31 -20.09 -4.97
C LYS A 251 -6.52 -21.11 -5.81
N PRO A 252 -5.54 -20.68 -6.63
CA PRO A 252 -4.59 -21.60 -7.26
C PRO A 252 -3.82 -22.43 -6.22
#